data_AF-A0A6V7UII4-F1
#
_entry.id   AF-A0A6V7UII4-F1
#
_cell.length_a   1.000
_cell.length_b   1.000
_cell.length_c   1.000
_cell.angle_alpha   90.00
_cell.angle_beta   90.00
_cell.angle_gamma   90.00
#
_symmetry.space_group_name_H-M   'P 1'
#
loop_
_entity.id
_entity.type
_entity.pdbx_description
1 polymer ?
#
loop_
_entity_poly.entity_id
_entity_poly.type
_entity_poly.pdbx_seq_one_letter_code
_entity_poly.pdbx_strand_id
1 'polypeptide(L)'
;MFASFVPEIAELIGNRQKYGGEYKGEHGKRHIVVCGHINYESVSHFLQDFLHEDREDVDVEVVFLHRVVPDLELEGLFKRHFTKVEFFTGTVMDSIDLQRVKVDEADACLVLANKYSSDPDAEDAANIMRVISIKNYSSEIRVIVQLMQYHNKAYLLNIPSWDWRRGDDVICLAELKLGFIAQSCLAPGFSTMMANLFAMRSFKTSPHTPEWLNEYLRGSGMEMYTETMSSSFIGMRFPDAAEFAFFKIFLNSKHTPDWLSLYLCGAGMEMYTEMLSHSFVGLRFPDAADLLFTRLGLLLLAIELKDEDKKECSIAINPGPVTVILPQTQGFFIAQSADEVKRF
;
A
#
# COMPACT_ATOMS: atom_id res chain seq x y z
N MET A 1 -47.16 -29.18 -14.38
CA MET A 1 -46.29 -28.55 -15.39
C MET A 1 -45.77 -27.17 -14.95
N PHE A 2 -46.59 -26.20 -14.55
CA PHE A 2 -46.09 -24.87 -14.13
C PHE A 2 -45.07 -24.89 -12.97
N ALA A 3 -45.20 -25.82 -12.01
CA ALA A 3 -44.31 -25.93 -10.86
C ALA A 3 -42.88 -26.45 -11.18
N SER A 4 -42.67 -27.08 -12.33
CA SER A 4 -41.33 -27.55 -12.77
C SER A 4 -40.61 -26.52 -13.64
N PHE A 5 -41.34 -25.77 -14.48
CA PHE A 5 -40.73 -24.81 -15.41
C PHE A 5 -40.35 -23.48 -14.76
N VAL A 6 -41.05 -23.03 -13.71
CA VAL A 6 -40.72 -21.75 -13.05
C VAL A 6 -39.33 -21.80 -12.37
N PRO A 7 -38.96 -22.84 -11.61
CA PRO A 7 -37.60 -22.98 -11.08
C PRO A 7 -36.55 -23.06 -12.20
N GLU A 8 -36.82 -23.80 -13.26
CA GLU A 8 -35.89 -24.01 -14.38
C GLU A 8 -35.65 -22.72 -15.18
N ILE A 9 -36.71 -21.92 -15.42
CA ILE A 9 -36.60 -20.59 -16.04
C ILE A 9 -35.90 -19.61 -15.09
N ALA A 10 -36.21 -19.64 -13.79
CA ALA A 10 -35.53 -18.80 -12.81
C ALA A 10 -34.03 -19.15 -12.69
N GLU A 11 -33.68 -20.42 -12.81
CA GLU A 11 -32.31 -20.92 -12.85
C GLU A 11 -31.60 -20.51 -14.16
N LEU A 12 -32.26 -20.61 -15.32
CA LEU A 12 -31.70 -20.16 -16.61
C LEU A 12 -31.50 -18.64 -16.66
N ILE A 13 -32.43 -17.85 -16.11
CA ILE A 13 -32.30 -16.38 -16.03
C ILE A 13 -31.28 -15.99 -14.95
N GLY A 14 -31.24 -16.72 -13.83
CA GLY A 14 -30.32 -16.51 -12.71
C GLY A 14 -28.89 -16.93 -12.98
N ASN A 15 -28.66 -17.91 -13.87
CA ASN A 15 -27.33 -18.40 -14.26
C ASN A 15 -26.59 -17.50 -15.25
N ARG A 16 -27.11 -16.29 -15.52
CA ARG A 16 -26.37 -15.29 -16.28
C ARG A 16 -25.18 -14.84 -15.42
N GLN A 17 -23.96 -15.20 -15.83
CA GLN A 17 -22.74 -14.82 -15.10
C GLN A 17 -22.58 -13.29 -15.08
N LYS A 18 -23.00 -12.66 -13.97
CA LYS A 18 -22.92 -11.22 -13.73
C LYS A 18 -21.49 -10.69 -13.79
N TYR A 19 -20.54 -11.49 -13.32
CA TYR A 19 -19.11 -11.18 -13.24
C TYR A 19 -18.29 -11.97 -14.29
N GLY A 20 -18.93 -12.34 -15.39
CA GLY A 20 -18.27 -12.88 -16.58
C GLY A 20 -17.61 -11.78 -17.42
N GLY A 21 -17.36 -12.07 -18.69
CA GLY A 21 -16.78 -11.09 -19.63
C GLY A 21 -15.27 -10.93 -19.47
N GLU A 22 -14.70 -10.00 -20.23
CA GLU A 22 -13.26 -9.73 -20.35
C GLU A 22 -12.95 -8.30 -19.96
N TYR A 23 -11.81 -8.09 -19.30
CA TYR A 23 -11.32 -6.78 -18.94
C TYR A 23 -10.98 -5.97 -20.19
N LYS A 24 -11.50 -4.75 -20.28
CA LYS A 24 -11.26 -3.84 -21.40
C LYS A 24 -10.56 -2.60 -20.89
N GLY A 25 -9.25 -2.72 -20.70
CA GLY A 25 -8.42 -1.59 -20.28
C GLY A 25 -8.57 -0.39 -21.22
N GLU A 26 -8.61 0.81 -20.63
CA GLU A 26 -8.52 2.06 -21.38
C GLU A 26 -7.09 2.30 -21.87
N HIS A 27 -6.96 2.92 -23.04
CA HIS A 27 -5.66 3.12 -23.66
C HIS A 27 -4.81 4.08 -22.82
N GLY A 28 -3.69 3.60 -22.28
CA GLY A 28 -2.75 4.39 -21.46
C GLY A 28 -2.95 4.25 -19.96
N LYS A 29 -4.03 3.60 -19.50
CA LYS A 29 -4.19 3.23 -18.09
C LYS A 29 -3.50 1.92 -17.79
N ARG A 30 -2.88 1.85 -16.61
CA ARG A 30 -2.25 0.63 -16.11
C ARG A 30 -3.23 -0.08 -15.20
N HIS A 31 -3.13 -1.40 -15.09
CA HIS A 31 -3.95 -2.15 -14.14
C HIS A 31 -3.13 -3.17 -13.37
N ILE A 32 -3.64 -3.50 -12.19
CA ILE A 32 -3.12 -4.59 -11.37
C ILE A 32 -4.18 -5.67 -11.22
N VAL A 33 -3.74 -6.91 -11.11
CA VAL A 33 -4.63 -8.05 -10.89
C VAL A 33 -4.48 -8.55 -9.45
N VAL A 34 -5.58 -8.54 -8.70
CA VAL A 34 -5.60 -9.00 -7.31
C VAL A 34 -6.36 -10.33 -7.21
N CYS A 35 -5.74 -11.33 -6.59
CA CYS A 35 -6.31 -12.66 -6.41
C CYS A 35 -5.98 -13.21 -5.01
N GLY A 36 -6.39 -14.46 -4.74
CA GLY A 36 -6.18 -15.12 -3.45
C GLY A 36 -7.41 -15.01 -2.54
N HIS A 37 -7.20 -14.60 -1.29
CA HIS A 37 -8.26 -14.47 -0.30
C HIS A 37 -8.99 -13.11 -0.39
N ILE A 38 -10.09 -13.09 -1.14
CA ILE A 38 -10.90 -11.90 -1.42
C ILE A 38 -12.18 -11.96 -0.58
N ASN A 39 -12.30 -11.05 0.39
CA ASN A 39 -13.50 -10.81 1.19
C ASN A 39 -13.64 -9.31 1.48
N TYR A 40 -14.73 -8.88 2.13
CA TYR A 40 -14.95 -7.47 2.43
C TYR A 40 -13.80 -6.84 3.24
N GLU A 41 -13.30 -7.53 4.27
CA GLU A 41 -12.22 -7.00 5.14
C GLU A 41 -10.89 -6.86 4.39
N SER A 42 -10.47 -7.88 3.64
CA SER A 42 -9.20 -7.86 2.90
C SER A 42 -9.20 -6.83 1.79
N VAL A 43 -10.32 -6.72 1.05
CA VAL A 43 -10.48 -5.73 -0.02
C VAL A 43 -10.62 -4.32 0.53
N SER A 44 -11.39 -4.13 1.60
CA SER A 44 -11.56 -2.80 2.21
C SER A 44 -10.24 -2.23 2.70
N HIS A 45 -9.44 -3.02 3.43
CA HIS A 45 -8.13 -2.57 3.89
C HIS A 45 -7.18 -2.31 2.71
N PHE A 46 -7.19 -3.19 1.69
CA PHE A 46 -6.36 -3.00 0.51
C PHE A 46 -6.70 -1.70 -0.25
N LEU A 47 -7.99 -1.45 -0.52
CA LEU A 47 -8.42 -0.28 -1.29
C LEU A 47 -8.24 1.03 -0.51
N GLN A 48 -8.37 1.00 0.82
CA GLN A 48 -8.10 2.17 1.68
C GLN A 48 -6.66 2.65 1.51
N ASP A 49 -5.68 1.74 1.55
CA ASP A 49 -4.27 2.10 1.42
C ASP A 49 -3.86 2.34 -0.04
N PHE A 50 -4.44 1.60 -0.99
CA PHE A 50 -4.02 1.61 -2.40
C PHE A 50 -4.62 2.78 -3.20
N LEU A 51 -5.89 3.13 -2.97
CA LEU A 51 -6.59 4.22 -3.67
C LEU A 51 -6.67 5.50 -2.82
N HIS A 52 -5.74 5.68 -1.88
CA HIS A 52 -5.70 6.86 -1.02
C HIS A 52 -5.52 8.14 -1.86
N GLU A 53 -6.23 9.21 -1.49
CA GLU A 53 -6.22 10.48 -2.25
C GLU A 53 -4.85 11.16 -2.22
N ASP A 54 -4.06 10.92 -1.18
CA ASP A 54 -2.73 11.50 -0.99
C ASP A 54 -1.61 10.75 -1.74
N ARG A 55 -1.94 9.65 -2.43
CA ARG A 55 -1.05 9.10 -3.46
C ARG A 55 -1.19 9.93 -4.73
N GLU A 56 -0.06 10.44 -5.24
CA GLU A 56 0.02 11.10 -6.55
C GLU A 56 -0.82 10.38 -7.58
N ASP A 57 -1.76 11.07 -8.24
CA ASP A 57 -2.76 10.54 -9.20
C ASP A 57 -2.31 9.27 -9.94
N VAL A 58 -2.43 8.11 -9.26
CA VAL A 58 -2.07 6.83 -9.84
C VAL A 58 -3.30 6.41 -10.61
N ASP A 59 -3.31 6.68 -11.91
CA ASP A 59 -4.33 6.20 -12.84
C ASP A 59 -4.12 4.70 -13.09
N VAL A 60 -4.28 3.92 -12.00
CA VAL A 60 -4.17 2.47 -11.97
C VAL A 60 -5.51 1.87 -11.57
N GLU A 61 -5.99 0.97 -12.42
CA GLU A 61 -7.21 0.21 -12.17
C GLU A 61 -6.89 -1.10 -11.42
N VAL A 62 -7.82 -1.54 -10.58
CA VAL A 62 -7.70 -2.76 -9.78
C VAL A 62 -8.69 -3.80 -10.27
N VAL A 63 -8.17 -4.91 -10.79
CA VAL A 63 -8.97 -6.02 -11.30
C VAL A 63 -8.92 -7.19 -10.32
N PHE A 64 -10.03 -7.48 -9.66
CA PHE A 64 -10.16 -8.61 -8.75
C PHE A 64 -10.57 -9.88 -9.51
N LEU A 65 -9.85 -10.98 -9.28
CA LEU A 65 -10.18 -12.30 -9.85
C LEU A 65 -10.37 -13.33 -8.73
N HIS A 66 -11.61 -13.78 -8.53
CA HIS A 66 -11.95 -14.75 -7.48
C HIS A 66 -13.03 -15.75 -7.92
N ARG A 67 -12.98 -16.98 -7.38
CA ARG A 67 -13.93 -18.04 -7.78
C ARG A 67 -15.33 -17.82 -7.25
N VAL A 68 -15.42 -17.26 -6.04
CA VAL A 68 -16.69 -17.06 -5.33
C VAL A 68 -17.22 -15.67 -5.68
N VAL A 69 -18.52 -15.60 -6.01
CA VAL A 69 -19.20 -14.31 -6.24
C VAL A 69 -19.14 -13.44 -4.99
N PRO A 70 -18.99 -12.11 -5.12
CA PRO A 70 -18.99 -11.21 -3.98
C PRO A 70 -20.34 -11.24 -3.27
N ASP A 71 -20.30 -11.12 -1.94
CA ASP A 71 -21.50 -10.88 -1.14
C ASP A 71 -22.00 -9.44 -1.32
N LEU A 72 -23.18 -9.12 -0.77
CA LEU A 72 -23.81 -7.81 -0.93
C LEU A 72 -22.95 -6.65 -0.40
N GLU A 73 -22.13 -6.90 0.63
CA GLU A 73 -21.25 -5.88 1.21
C GLU A 73 -20.07 -5.59 0.28
N LEU A 74 -19.42 -6.63 -0.24
CA LEU A 74 -18.34 -6.51 -1.21
C LEU A 74 -18.83 -5.97 -2.56
N GLU A 75 -20.03 -6.35 -3.01
CA GLU A 75 -20.68 -5.71 -4.17
C GLU A 75 -20.90 -4.21 -3.95
N GLY A 76 -21.32 -3.83 -2.75
CA GLY A 76 -21.49 -2.43 -2.36
C GLY A 76 -20.16 -1.67 -2.40
N LEU A 77 -19.07 -2.31 -1.97
CA LEU A 77 -17.73 -1.74 -2.01
C LEU A 77 -17.24 -1.52 -3.46
N PHE A 78 -17.38 -2.51 -4.34
CA PHE A 78 -17.00 -2.37 -5.75
C PHE A 78 -17.80 -1.29 -6.48
N LYS A 79 -19.11 -1.18 -6.21
CA LYS A 79 -19.94 -0.11 -6.80
C LYS A 79 -19.54 1.29 -6.36
N ARG A 80 -18.97 1.45 -5.15
CA ARG A 80 -18.47 2.77 -4.68
C ARG A 80 -17.22 3.21 -5.45
N HIS A 81 -16.41 2.26 -5.89
CA HIS A 81 -15.16 2.51 -6.63
C HIS A 81 -15.26 2.07 -8.10
N PHE A 82 -16.45 2.15 -8.71
CA PHE A 82 -16.73 1.55 -10.02
C PHE A 82 -15.86 2.06 -11.18
N THR A 83 -15.26 3.23 -11.06
CA THR A 83 -14.36 3.79 -12.08
C THR A 83 -12.94 3.24 -12.01
N LYS A 84 -12.54 2.66 -10.88
CA LYS A 84 -11.18 2.17 -10.64
C LYS A 84 -11.13 0.68 -10.32
N VAL A 85 -12.26 0.04 -10.03
CA VAL A 85 -12.31 -1.34 -9.53
C VAL A 85 -13.28 -2.19 -10.34
N GLU A 86 -12.79 -3.30 -10.87
CA GLU A 86 -13.57 -4.33 -11.54
C GLU A 86 -13.40 -5.69 -10.87
N PHE A 87 -14.43 -6.54 -10.96
CA PHE A 87 -14.42 -7.88 -10.39
C PHE A 87 -14.85 -8.92 -11.45
N PHE A 88 -14.07 -9.99 -11.56
CA PHE A 88 -14.35 -11.12 -12.43
C PHE A 88 -14.43 -12.42 -11.62
N THR A 89 -15.46 -13.22 -11.88
CA THR A 89 -15.56 -14.59 -11.33
C THR A 89 -14.66 -15.52 -12.12
N GLY A 90 -13.62 -16.07 -11.51
CA GLY A 90 -12.67 -16.98 -12.15
C GLY A 90 -11.51 -17.38 -11.25
N THR A 91 -10.50 -18.03 -11.80
CA THR A 91 -9.32 -18.47 -11.06
C THR A 91 -8.03 -18.23 -11.81
N VAL A 92 -7.00 -17.75 -11.11
CA VAL A 92 -5.63 -17.63 -11.66
C VAL A 92 -4.97 -18.96 -12.02
N MET A 93 -5.64 -20.10 -11.77
CA MET A 93 -5.16 -21.43 -12.13
C MET A 93 -5.55 -21.84 -13.56
N ASP A 94 -6.44 -21.06 -14.19
CA ASP A 94 -6.89 -21.27 -15.56
C ASP A 94 -6.30 -20.17 -16.45
N SER A 95 -5.60 -20.55 -17.51
CA SER A 95 -5.01 -19.62 -18.47
C SER A 95 -6.06 -18.78 -19.21
N ILE A 96 -7.28 -19.30 -19.38
CA ILE A 96 -8.38 -18.56 -20.02
C ILE A 96 -8.78 -17.37 -19.14
N ASP A 97 -8.86 -17.57 -17.82
CA ASP A 97 -9.16 -16.50 -16.88
C ASP A 97 -8.01 -15.48 -16.77
N LEU A 98 -6.76 -15.93 -16.84
CA LEU A 98 -5.59 -15.03 -16.88
C LEU A 98 -5.59 -14.15 -18.13
N GLN A 99 -5.91 -14.71 -19.30
CA GLN A 99 -6.07 -13.95 -20.54
C GLN A 99 -7.23 -12.96 -20.43
N ARG A 100 -8.34 -13.38 -19.82
CA ARG A 100 -9.56 -12.58 -19.67
C ARG A 100 -9.38 -11.33 -18.80
N VAL A 101 -8.47 -11.39 -17.83
CA VAL A 101 -8.08 -10.23 -17.01
C VAL A 101 -6.78 -9.57 -17.47
N LYS A 102 -6.27 -9.96 -18.65
CA LYS A 102 -5.09 -9.40 -19.32
C LYS A 102 -3.86 -9.36 -18.41
N VAL A 103 -3.52 -10.47 -17.78
CA VAL A 103 -2.35 -10.58 -16.89
C VAL A 103 -1.05 -10.23 -17.61
N ASP A 104 -0.94 -10.53 -18.90
CA ASP A 104 0.21 -10.19 -19.74
C ASP A 104 0.40 -8.68 -19.96
N GLU A 105 -0.68 -7.89 -19.87
CA GLU A 105 -0.64 -6.43 -19.97
C GLU A 105 -0.64 -5.73 -18.60
N ALA A 106 -0.78 -6.47 -17.50
CA ALA A 106 -0.87 -5.92 -16.14
C ALA A 106 0.50 -5.50 -15.59
N ASP A 107 0.52 -4.43 -14.80
CA ASP A 107 1.73 -3.93 -14.12
C ASP A 107 2.21 -4.92 -13.04
N ALA A 108 1.28 -5.53 -12.32
CA ALA A 108 1.58 -6.48 -11.25
C ALA A 108 0.40 -7.40 -10.92
N CYS A 109 0.71 -8.57 -10.38
CA CYS A 109 -0.24 -9.46 -9.70
C CYS A 109 -0.02 -9.45 -8.19
N LEU A 110 -1.08 -9.22 -7.43
CA LEU A 110 -1.08 -9.32 -5.97
C LEU A 110 -1.85 -10.57 -5.53
N VAL A 111 -1.24 -11.39 -4.68
CA VAL A 111 -1.82 -12.62 -4.13
C VAL A 111 -2.02 -12.43 -2.61
N LEU A 112 -3.27 -12.24 -2.21
CA LEU A 112 -3.66 -12.04 -0.81
C LEU A 112 -3.84 -13.36 -0.08
N ALA A 113 -3.40 -13.43 1.18
CA ALA A 113 -3.52 -14.63 2.02
C ALA A 113 -4.62 -14.50 3.08
N ASN A 114 -5.25 -15.62 3.44
CA ASN A 114 -6.12 -15.67 4.60
C ASN A 114 -5.32 -15.66 5.92
N LYS A 115 -5.29 -14.49 6.58
CA LYS A 115 -4.57 -14.28 7.86
C LYS A 115 -5.10 -15.12 9.02
N TYR A 116 -6.32 -15.64 8.90
CA TYR A 116 -7.02 -16.39 9.94
C TYR A 116 -7.23 -17.86 9.55
N SER A 117 -6.46 -18.37 8.58
CA SER A 117 -6.53 -19.78 8.18
C SER A 117 -6.22 -20.70 9.36
N SER A 118 -7.00 -21.78 9.51
CA SER A 118 -6.73 -22.84 10.48
C SER A 118 -5.48 -23.66 10.13
N ASP A 119 -5.14 -23.72 8.85
CA ASP A 119 -3.95 -24.38 8.31
C ASP A 119 -3.16 -23.35 7.47
N PRO A 120 -2.19 -22.66 8.09
CA PRO A 120 -1.36 -21.67 7.39
C PRO A 120 -0.49 -22.27 6.28
N ASP A 121 -0.03 -23.52 6.44
CA ASP A 121 0.84 -24.17 5.46
C ASP A 121 0.05 -24.54 4.19
N ALA A 122 -1.18 -25.02 4.34
CA ALA A 122 -2.07 -25.27 3.20
C ALA A 122 -2.44 -23.98 2.45
N GLU A 123 -2.67 -22.88 3.17
CA GLU A 123 -2.95 -21.57 2.55
C GLU A 123 -1.73 -21.05 1.77
N ASP A 124 -0.53 -21.14 2.34
CA ASP A 124 0.72 -20.79 1.68
C ASP A 124 0.98 -21.65 0.45
N ALA A 125 0.78 -22.96 0.55
CA ALA A 125 0.90 -23.88 -0.58
C ALA A 125 -0.06 -23.49 -1.72
N ALA A 126 -1.31 -23.11 -1.40
CA ALA A 126 -2.26 -22.62 -2.39
C ALA A 126 -1.79 -21.30 -3.04
N ASN A 127 -1.24 -20.37 -2.25
CA ASN A 127 -0.68 -19.11 -2.77
C ASN A 127 0.54 -19.34 -3.67
N ILE A 128 1.45 -20.23 -3.29
CA ILE A 128 2.60 -20.61 -4.12
C ILE A 128 2.14 -21.22 -5.45
N MET A 129 1.12 -22.07 -5.44
CA MET A 129 0.54 -22.61 -6.68
C MET A 129 -0.08 -21.53 -7.57
N ARG A 130 -0.72 -20.50 -6.98
CA ARG A 130 -1.21 -19.33 -7.72
C ARG A 130 -0.07 -18.56 -8.39
N VAL A 131 1.03 -18.34 -7.67
CA VAL A 131 2.24 -17.70 -8.21
C VAL A 131 2.80 -18.51 -9.37
N ILE A 132 2.95 -19.84 -9.23
CA ILE A 132 3.43 -20.71 -10.30
C ILE A 132 2.55 -20.59 -11.55
N SER A 133 1.22 -20.58 -11.38
CA SER A 133 0.29 -20.44 -12.50
C SER A 133 0.45 -19.12 -13.23
N ILE A 134 0.51 -18.00 -12.50
CA ILE A 134 0.73 -16.67 -13.05
C ILE A 134 2.07 -16.59 -13.80
N LYS A 135 3.14 -17.05 -13.16
CA LYS A 135 4.50 -17.03 -13.71
C LYS A 135 4.72 -17.98 -14.89
N ASN A 136 3.92 -19.04 -15.00
CA ASN A 136 3.90 -19.91 -16.17
C ASN A 136 3.16 -19.27 -17.36
N TYR A 137 2.17 -18.42 -17.10
CA TYR A 137 1.44 -17.68 -18.14
C TYR A 137 2.22 -16.45 -18.62
N SER A 138 2.71 -15.62 -17.70
CA SER A 138 3.57 -14.48 -17.96
C SER A 138 4.77 -14.53 -17.01
N SER A 139 5.96 -14.84 -17.54
CA SER A 139 7.18 -14.95 -16.74
C SER A 139 7.76 -13.61 -16.32
N GLU A 140 7.44 -12.54 -17.06
CA GLU A 140 7.99 -11.20 -16.86
C GLU A 140 7.18 -10.36 -15.88
N ILE A 141 5.94 -10.74 -15.57
CA ILE A 141 5.06 -9.96 -14.68
C ILE A 141 5.61 -9.90 -13.26
N ARG A 142 5.49 -8.73 -12.61
CA ARG A 142 5.78 -8.57 -11.18
C ARG A 142 4.73 -9.26 -10.33
N VAL A 143 5.13 -10.12 -9.39
CA VAL A 143 4.21 -10.79 -8.46
C VAL A 143 4.55 -10.46 -7.01
N ILE A 144 3.57 -9.93 -6.27
CA ILE A 144 3.66 -9.70 -4.83
C ILE A 144 2.73 -10.68 -4.13
N VAL A 145 3.29 -11.54 -3.28
CA VAL A 145 2.54 -12.60 -2.59
C VAL A 145 2.65 -12.46 -1.07
N GLN A 146 1.52 -12.64 -0.39
CA GLN A 146 1.50 -12.80 1.06
C GLN A 146 1.68 -14.26 1.44
N LEU A 147 2.62 -14.53 2.35
CA LEU A 147 2.79 -15.84 2.99
C LEU A 147 2.63 -15.72 4.50
N MET A 148 2.10 -16.77 5.12
CA MET A 148 1.90 -16.88 6.55
C MET A 148 3.19 -17.33 7.25
N GLN A 149 3.88 -18.33 6.72
CA GLN A 149 5.05 -18.97 7.34
C GLN A 149 6.36 -18.66 6.60
N TYR A 150 7.44 -18.48 7.36
CA TYR A 150 8.75 -18.15 6.79
C TYR A 150 9.37 -19.31 6.00
N HIS A 151 9.25 -20.55 6.47
CA HIS A 151 9.85 -21.70 5.80
C HIS A 151 9.27 -21.95 4.39
N ASN A 152 8.03 -21.51 4.13
CA ASN A 152 7.40 -21.64 2.82
C ASN A 152 7.97 -20.67 1.77
N LYS A 153 8.64 -19.59 2.19
CA LYS A 153 9.28 -18.61 1.29
C LYS A 153 10.33 -19.26 0.38
N ALA A 154 11.01 -20.31 0.86
CA ALA A 154 12.03 -21.01 0.09
C ALA A 154 11.50 -21.66 -1.19
N TYR A 155 10.22 -22.05 -1.22
CA TYR A 155 9.61 -22.66 -2.42
C TYR A 155 9.48 -21.68 -3.58
N LEU A 156 9.27 -20.39 -3.30
CA LEU A 156 9.17 -19.35 -4.34
C LEU A 156 10.52 -19.12 -5.04
N LEU A 157 11.63 -19.22 -4.31
CA LEU A 157 12.98 -19.09 -4.86
C LEU A 157 13.36 -20.24 -5.81
N ASN A 158 12.63 -21.35 -5.78
CA ASN A 158 12.83 -22.47 -6.69
C ASN A 158 12.08 -22.30 -8.02
N ILE A 159 11.23 -21.28 -8.15
CA ILE A 159 10.50 -20.98 -9.39
C ILE A 159 11.48 -20.28 -10.35
N PRO A 160 11.75 -20.83 -11.55
CA PRO A 160 12.77 -20.28 -12.45
C PRO A 160 12.50 -18.85 -12.93
N SER A 161 11.23 -18.47 -13.02
CA SER A 161 10.77 -17.15 -13.44
C SER A 161 10.53 -16.18 -12.27
N TRP A 162 10.86 -16.58 -11.03
CA TRP A 162 10.83 -15.69 -9.87
C TRP A 162 12.12 -14.88 -9.81
N ASP A 163 12.00 -13.55 -9.95
CA ASP A 163 13.13 -12.64 -9.96
C ASP A 163 12.87 -11.41 -9.08
N TRP A 164 13.55 -11.37 -7.93
CA TRP A 164 13.49 -10.24 -6.99
C TRP A 164 13.95 -8.93 -7.62
N ARG A 165 14.79 -8.96 -8.66
CA ARG A 165 15.27 -7.75 -9.36
C ARG A 165 14.17 -7.09 -10.18
N ARG A 166 13.12 -7.84 -10.53
CA ARG A 166 11.92 -7.34 -11.21
C ARG A 166 10.82 -6.90 -10.24
N GLY A 167 11.10 -6.95 -8.93
CA GLY A 167 10.16 -6.59 -7.88
C GLY A 167 9.22 -7.74 -7.48
N ASP A 168 9.58 -8.99 -7.77
CA ASP A 168 8.87 -10.13 -7.20
C ASP A 168 9.14 -10.20 -5.70
N ASP A 169 8.11 -9.89 -4.91
CA ASP A 169 8.25 -9.66 -3.47
C ASP A 169 7.37 -10.63 -2.68
N VAL A 170 7.93 -11.12 -1.56
CA VAL A 170 7.21 -11.96 -0.60
C VAL A 170 6.99 -11.18 0.69
N ILE A 171 5.72 -10.92 1.01
CA ILE A 171 5.32 -10.34 2.28
C ILE A 171 5.03 -11.49 3.25
N CYS A 172 6.05 -11.91 4.01
CA CYS A 172 5.88 -12.95 5.03
C CYS A 172 5.33 -12.32 6.32
N LEU A 173 4.10 -12.66 6.68
CA LEU A 173 3.39 -12.07 7.82
C LEU A 173 4.01 -12.49 9.17
N ALA A 174 4.42 -13.75 9.33
CA ALA A 174 5.12 -14.18 10.55
C ALA A 174 6.48 -13.50 10.72
N GLU A 175 7.25 -13.36 9.63
CA GLU A 175 8.55 -12.68 9.61
C GLU A 175 8.42 -11.22 10.07
N LEU A 176 7.52 -10.46 9.43
CA LEU A 176 7.29 -9.06 9.78
C LEU A 176 6.72 -8.89 11.20
N LYS A 177 5.70 -9.68 11.56
CA LYS A 177 5.05 -9.59 12.87
C LYS A 177 6.03 -9.86 14.01
N LEU A 178 6.77 -10.97 13.94
CA LEU A 178 7.74 -11.33 14.98
C LEU A 178 8.96 -10.42 14.94
N GLY A 179 9.38 -9.96 13.76
CA GLY A 179 10.44 -8.98 13.60
C GLY A 179 10.12 -7.65 14.31
N PHE A 180 8.93 -7.09 14.10
CA PHE A 180 8.52 -5.87 14.79
C PHE A 180 8.40 -6.04 16.30
N ILE A 181 7.90 -7.19 16.78
CA ILE A 181 7.86 -7.48 18.22
C ILE A 181 9.28 -7.57 18.79
N ALA A 182 10.19 -8.27 18.10
CA ALA A 182 11.57 -8.42 18.53
C ALA A 182 12.30 -7.07 18.60
N GLN A 183 12.11 -6.18 17.61
CA GLN A 183 12.66 -4.83 17.64
C GLN A 183 12.05 -3.98 18.75
N SER A 184 10.74 -4.13 19.03
CA SER A 184 10.10 -3.48 20.19
C SER A 184 10.66 -3.95 21.54
N CYS A 185 11.25 -5.15 21.62
CA CYS A 185 11.98 -5.57 22.82
C CYS A 185 13.30 -4.82 23.02
N LEU A 186 13.92 -4.32 21.95
CA LEU A 186 15.13 -3.48 22.01
C LEU A 186 14.77 -2.01 22.26
N ALA A 187 13.76 -1.51 21.56
CA ALA A 187 13.28 -0.14 21.65
C ALA A 187 11.74 -0.12 21.77
N PRO A 188 11.18 -0.02 23.00
CA PRO A 188 9.74 -0.01 23.21
C PRO A 188 9.03 1.07 22.38
N GLY A 189 7.98 0.68 21.66
CA GLY A 189 7.23 1.56 20.75
C GLY A 189 7.68 1.51 19.29
N PHE A 190 8.79 0.82 18.96
CA PHE A 190 9.29 0.68 17.59
C PHE A 190 8.23 0.12 16.63
N SER A 191 7.53 -0.95 17.02
CA SER A 191 6.48 -1.55 16.19
C SER A 191 5.37 -0.55 15.83
N THR A 192 4.98 0.31 16.78
CA THR A 192 3.94 1.32 16.57
C THR A 192 4.44 2.43 15.65
N MET A 193 5.70 2.86 15.82
CA MET A 193 6.35 3.83 14.95
C MET A 193 6.39 3.31 13.51
N MET A 194 6.91 2.08 13.29
CA MET A 194 6.97 1.48 11.95
C MET A 194 5.58 1.28 11.34
N ALA A 195 4.60 0.85 12.14
CA ALA A 195 3.22 0.66 11.65
C ALA A 195 2.55 1.97 11.22
N ASN A 196 2.95 3.13 11.77
CA ASN A 196 2.47 4.42 11.30
C ASN A 196 3.17 4.83 9.99
N LEU A 197 4.49 4.62 9.88
CA LEU A 197 5.26 5.02 8.69
C LEU A 197 4.81 4.35 7.38
N PHE A 198 4.17 3.17 7.45
CA PHE A 198 3.68 2.41 6.30
C PHE A 198 2.18 2.53 6.06
N ALA A 199 1.43 3.12 7.00
CA ALA A 199 -0.02 3.18 6.90
C ALA A 199 -0.45 4.57 6.43
N MET A 200 -0.99 4.65 5.22
CA MET A 200 -1.79 5.81 4.78
C MET A 200 -3.13 5.73 5.47
N ARG A 201 -3.38 6.64 6.42
CA ARG A 201 -4.60 6.57 7.23
C ARG A 201 -5.56 7.67 6.79
N SER A 202 -6.71 7.29 6.25
CA SER A 202 -7.89 8.16 6.23
C SER A 202 -8.89 7.67 7.26
N PHE A 203 -9.37 8.57 8.12
CA PHE A 203 -10.25 8.16 9.22
C PHE A 203 -11.71 8.53 9.04
N LYS A 204 -12.59 7.57 9.37
CA LYS A 204 -14.03 7.78 9.62
C LYS A 204 -14.36 7.39 11.06
N THR A 205 -14.83 8.34 11.86
CA THR A 205 -15.24 8.12 13.26
C THR A 205 -16.36 7.08 13.35
N SER A 206 -16.26 6.16 14.31
CA SER A 206 -17.34 5.22 14.63
C SER A 206 -17.78 5.34 16.08
N PRO A 207 -19.09 5.39 16.37
CA PRO A 207 -19.61 5.48 17.73
C PRO A 207 -19.36 4.20 18.57
N HIS A 208 -18.97 3.10 17.95
CA HIS A 208 -18.66 1.83 18.63
C HIS A 208 -17.18 1.67 19.01
N THR A 209 -16.33 2.60 18.58
CA THR A 209 -14.89 2.58 18.85
C THR A 209 -14.60 3.38 20.13
N PRO A 210 -13.66 2.93 21.01
CA PRO A 210 -13.26 3.70 22.19
C PRO A 210 -12.84 5.14 21.84
N GLU A 211 -13.17 6.11 22.71
CA GLU A 211 -12.95 7.54 22.45
C GLU A 211 -11.47 7.86 22.15
N TRP A 212 -10.54 7.31 22.93
CA TRP A 212 -9.10 7.48 22.70
C TRP A 212 -8.65 6.93 21.33
N LEU A 213 -9.26 5.82 20.88
CA LEU A 213 -8.91 5.19 19.61
C LEU A 213 -9.51 5.98 18.44
N ASN A 214 -10.71 6.54 18.61
CA ASN A 214 -11.29 7.48 17.64
C ASN A 214 -10.44 8.74 17.50
N GLU A 215 -9.97 9.31 18.61
CA GLU A 215 -9.10 10.50 18.60
C GLU A 215 -7.73 10.20 17.97
N TYR A 216 -7.15 9.05 18.32
CA TYR A 216 -5.92 8.53 17.74
C TYR A 216 -6.04 8.35 16.22
N LEU A 217 -7.04 7.60 15.76
CA LEU A 217 -7.23 7.29 14.35
C LEU A 217 -7.51 8.57 13.56
N ARG A 218 -8.34 9.48 14.10
CA ARG A 218 -8.62 10.78 13.51
C ARG A 218 -7.35 11.56 13.25
N GLY A 219 -6.52 11.71 14.28
CA GLY A 219 -5.33 12.51 14.11
C GLY A 219 -4.23 11.83 13.31
N SER A 220 -4.17 10.49 13.31
CA SER A 220 -3.23 9.76 12.47
C SER A 220 -3.56 9.85 10.98
N GLY A 221 -4.77 10.29 10.64
CA GLY A 221 -5.17 10.61 9.27
C GLY A 221 -5.35 12.10 8.99
N MET A 222 -4.72 12.94 9.80
CA MET A 222 -4.61 14.37 9.49
C MET A 222 -3.31 14.59 8.72
N GLU A 223 -3.42 15.22 7.56
CA GLU A 223 -2.28 15.52 6.70
C GLU A 223 -2.07 17.04 6.57
N MET A 224 -0.85 17.43 6.20
CA MET A 224 -0.50 18.81 5.97
C MET A 224 -0.68 19.19 4.51
N TYR A 225 -1.70 19.99 4.22
CA TYR A 225 -1.97 20.51 2.88
C TYR A 225 -1.40 21.92 2.69
N THR A 226 -0.89 22.19 1.48
CA THR A 226 -0.53 23.53 1.04
C THR A 226 -1.63 24.09 0.15
N GLU A 227 -2.25 25.19 0.59
CA GLU A 227 -3.35 25.81 -0.13
C GLU A 227 -3.24 27.33 -0.15
N THR A 228 -3.82 27.93 -1.18
CA THR A 228 -3.85 29.40 -1.28
C THR A 228 -4.94 29.94 -0.37
N MET A 229 -4.53 30.69 0.66
CA MET A 229 -5.46 31.28 1.62
C MET A 229 -6.55 32.12 0.92
N SER A 230 -7.81 31.88 1.31
CA SER A 230 -8.96 32.67 0.84
C SER A 230 -8.74 34.17 1.03
N SER A 231 -9.33 34.99 0.17
CA SER A 231 -9.31 36.46 0.28
C SER A 231 -9.80 36.99 1.64
N SER A 232 -10.56 36.18 2.39
CA SER A 232 -11.02 36.47 3.74
C SER A 232 -9.91 36.63 4.78
N PHE A 233 -8.70 36.10 4.51
CA PHE A 233 -7.53 36.21 5.39
C PHE A 233 -6.61 37.39 5.04
N ILE A 234 -6.92 38.13 3.96
CA ILE A 234 -6.11 39.27 3.53
C ILE A 234 -6.15 40.36 4.61
N GLY A 235 -4.98 40.72 5.14
CA GLY A 235 -4.82 41.77 6.16
C GLY A 235 -4.90 41.29 7.61
N MET A 236 -5.16 40.00 7.86
CA MET A 236 -5.04 39.42 9.20
C MET A 236 -3.58 39.20 9.57
N ARG A 237 -3.24 39.33 10.86
CA ARG A 237 -1.93 38.90 11.34
C ARG A 237 -1.92 37.38 11.45
N PHE A 238 -0.75 36.77 11.30
CA PHE A 238 -0.60 35.31 11.37
C PHE A 238 -1.24 34.68 12.62
N PRO A 239 -1.09 35.23 13.85
CA PRO A 239 -1.74 34.67 15.03
C PRO A 239 -3.27 34.71 14.94
N ASP A 240 -3.84 35.80 14.44
CA ASP A 240 -5.29 35.98 14.31
C ASP A 240 -5.87 35.08 13.21
N ALA A 241 -5.13 34.89 12.11
CA ALA A 241 -5.50 34.00 11.02
C ALA A 241 -5.40 32.51 11.44
N ALA A 242 -4.33 32.15 12.16
CA ALA A 242 -4.14 30.82 12.73
C ALA A 242 -5.20 30.52 13.79
N GLU A 243 -5.51 31.48 14.66
CA GLU A 243 -6.59 31.37 15.63
C GLU A 243 -7.95 31.23 14.93
N PHE A 244 -8.23 32.02 13.90
CA PHE A 244 -9.48 31.92 13.15
C PHE A 244 -9.62 30.57 12.42
N ALA A 245 -8.55 30.08 11.79
CA ALA A 245 -8.53 28.77 11.14
C ALA A 245 -8.67 27.64 12.18
N PHE A 246 -7.97 27.72 13.29
CA PHE A 246 -7.97 26.70 14.35
C PHE A 246 -9.28 26.68 15.16
N PHE A 247 -9.76 27.84 15.61
CA PHE A 247 -10.94 27.92 16.47
C PHE A 247 -12.25 27.81 15.71
N LYS A 248 -12.34 28.34 14.49
CA LYS A 248 -13.62 28.45 13.79
C LYS A 248 -13.89 27.29 12.84
N ILE A 249 -12.85 26.61 12.37
CA ILE A 249 -12.95 25.47 11.45
C ILE A 249 -12.66 24.16 12.20
N PHE A 250 -11.71 24.16 13.15
CA PHE A 250 -11.23 22.94 13.81
C PHE A 250 -11.87 22.66 15.19
N LEU A 251 -12.12 23.69 16.01
CA LEU A 251 -12.63 23.56 17.39
C LEU A 251 -14.16 23.51 17.55
N ASN A 252 -14.88 22.83 16.64
CA ASN A 252 -16.10 22.12 17.07
C ASN A 252 -15.79 20.71 17.61
N SER A 253 -14.51 20.34 17.66
CA SER A 253 -13.98 19.18 18.37
C SER A 253 -13.34 19.60 19.69
N LYS A 254 -13.64 18.88 20.78
CA LYS A 254 -13.09 19.07 22.13
C LYS A 254 -11.55 19.15 22.18
N HIS A 255 -11.07 19.81 23.25
CA HIS A 255 -9.67 20.01 23.65
C HIS A 255 -8.82 18.74 23.43
N THR A 256 -7.94 18.77 22.44
CA THR A 256 -7.01 17.67 22.16
C THR A 256 -5.82 17.79 23.11
N PRO A 257 -5.43 16.75 23.86
CA PRO A 257 -4.28 16.82 24.77
C PRO A 257 -2.95 17.03 24.04
N ASP A 258 -1.98 17.69 24.68
CA ASP A 258 -0.67 18.00 24.08
C ASP A 258 0.09 16.73 23.63
N TRP A 259 0.05 15.66 24.43
CA TRP A 259 0.69 14.39 24.08
C TRP A 259 0.11 13.80 22.79
N LEU A 260 -1.20 13.97 22.58
CA LEU A 260 -1.88 13.48 21.40
C LEU A 260 -1.45 14.33 20.21
N SER A 261 -1.46 15.67 20.30
CA SER A 261 -0.99 16.53 19.21
C SER A 261 0.42 16.19 18.73
N LEU A 262 1.37 15.94 19.65
CA LEU A 262 2.73 15.51 19.30
C LEU A 262 2.77 14.12 18.66
N TYR A 263 1.97 13.19 19.17
CA TYR A 263 1.86 11.85 18.60
C TYR A 263 1.31 11.88 17.17
N LEU A 264 0.26 12.68 16.93
CA LEU A 264 -0.38 12.79 15.62
C LEU A 264 0.57 13.42 14.59
N CYS A 265 1.38 14.39 15.00
CA CYS A 265 2.44 14.95 14.16
C CYS A 265 3.42 13.86 13.67
N GLY A 266 3.84 12.95 14.55
CA GLY A 266 4.69 11.82 14.16
C GLY A 266 3.95 10.72 13.38
N ALA A 267 2.64 10.59 13.57
CA ALA A 267 1.83 9.60 12.87
C ALA A 267 1.55 9.96 11.40
N GLY A 268 1.54 11.25 11.06
CA GLY A 268 1.44 11.74 9.68
C GLY A 268 2.76 11.77 8.92
N MET A 269 3.82 11.16 9.46
CA MET A 269 5.08 10.98 8.73
C MET A 269 5.03 9.64 8.00
N GLU A 270 5.53 9.61 6.77
CA GLU A 270 5.55 8.43 5.92
C GLU A 270 6.95 8.16 5.37
N MET A 271 7.18 6.93 4.91
CA MET A 271 8.40 6.56 4.23
C MET A 271 8.31 6.80 2.72
N TYR A 272 9.29 7.52 2.19
CA TYR A 272 9.41 7.80 0.75
C TYR A 272 10.76 7.37 0.21
N THR A 273 10.79 7.10 -1.08
CA THR A 273 12.01 6.82 -1.84
C THR A 273 12.16 7.84 -2.95
N GLU A 274 13.32 8.48 -3.05
CA GLU A 274 13.59 9.45 -4.11
C GLU A 274 15.07 9.44 -4.50
N MET A 275 15.35 9.80 -5.74
CA MET A 275 16.71 9.88 -6.27
C MET A 275 17.41 11.12 -5.73
N LEU A 276 18.62 10.94 -5.16
CA LEU A 276 19.42 12.05 -4.70
C LEU A 276 19.91 12.90 -5.88
N SER A 277 19.69 14.21 -5.76
CA SER A 277 20.14 15.21 -6.72
C SER A 277 21.65 15.22 -6.92
N HIS A 278 22.09 15.64 -8.12
CA HIS A 278 23.51 15.72 -8.48
C HIS A 278 24.34 16.58 -7.51
N SER A 279 23.70 17.52 -6.80
CA SER A 279 24.34 18.36 -5.80
C SER A 279 24.88 17.59 -4.59
N PHE A 280 24.35 16.39 -4.31
CA PHE A 280 24.78 15.54 -3.19
C PHE A 280 25.88 14.54 -3.58
N VAL A 281 26.17 14.39 -4.88
CA VAL A 281 27.19 13.43 -5.36
C VAL A 281 28.56 13.83 -4.84
N GLY A 282 29.28 12.88 -4.26
CA GLY A 282 30.59 13.12 -3.65
C GLY A 282 30.55 13.56 -2.18
N LEU A 283 29.37 13.87 -1.63
CA LEU A 283 29.21 14.09 -0.19
C LEU A 283 29.21 12.76 0.57
N ARG A 284 29.68 12.79 1.81
CA ARG A 284 29.56 11.65 2.72
C ARG A 284 28.13 11.58 3.22
N PHE A 285 27.66 10.37 3.51
CA PHE A 285 26.29 10.17 4.01
C PHE A 285 25.93 11.07 5.20
N PRO A 286 26.75 11.22 6.28
CA PRO A 286 26.40 12.08 7.40
C PRO A 286 26.28 13.56 7.03
N ASP A 287 27.15 14.04 6.12
CA ASP A 287 27.14 15.44 5.69
C ASP A 287 25.89 15.74 4.85
N ALA A 288 25.48 14.80 4.00
CA ALA A 288 24.25 14.91 3.23
C ALA A 288 23.01 14.83 4.12
N ALA A 289 22.97 13.90 5.08
CA ALA A 289 21.87 13.76 6.03
C ALA A 289 21.69 15.03 6.88
N ASP A 290 22.80 15.63 7.36
CA ASP A 290 22.77 16.91 8.09
C ASP A 290 22.22 18.05 7.22
N LEU A 291 22.66 18.14 5.95
CA LEU A 291 22.16 19.16 5.04
C LEU A 291 20.65 18.99 4.75
N LEU A 292 20.22 17.77 4.47
CA LEU A 292 18.81 17.43 4.22
C LEU A 292 17.94 17.77 5.43
N PHE A 293 18.38 17.43 6.64
CA PHE A 293 17.63 17.71 7.85
C PHE A 293 17.59 19.21 8.18
N THR A 294 18.74 19.90 8.15
CA THR A 294 18.84 21.30 8.57
C THR A 294 18.28 22.30 7.55
N ARG A 295 18.38 21.99 6.25
CA ARG A 295 17.93 22.89 5.17
C ARG A 295 16.54 22.58 4.66
N LEU A 296 16.18 21.29 4.62
CA LEU A 296 14.95 20.82 3.96
C LEU A 296 13.97 20.17 4.93
N GLY A 297 14.36 19.92 6.18
CA GLY A 297 13.51 19.26 7.17
C GLY A 297 13.30 17.77 6.90
N LEU A 298 14.10 17.17 6.01
CA LEU A 298 13.93 15.79 5.58
C LEU A 298 14.85 14.85 6.36
N LEU A 299 14.30 13.75 6.86
CA LEU A 299 15.08 12.74 7.59
C LEU A 299 15.52 11.62 6.63
N LEU A 300 16.79 11.65 6.21
CA LEU A 300 17.40 10.57 5.43
C LEU A 300 17.79 9.39 6.34
N LEU A 301 17.22 8.22 6.08
CA LEU A 301 17.46 6.99 6.86
C LEU A 301 18.49 6.07 6.23
N ALA A 302 18.40 5.88 4.92
CA ALA A 302 19.17 4.88 4.20
C ALA A 302 19.45 5.33 2.77
N ILE A 303 20.45 4.71 2.14
CA ILE A 303 20.75 4.87 0.73
C ILE A 303 20.95 3.52 0.05
N GLU A 304 20.62 3.46 -1.24
CA GLU A 304 20.94 2.33 -2.09
C GLU A 304 22.43 2.36 -2.47
N LEU A 305 23.13 1.26 -2.20
CA LEU A 305 24.50 1.00 -2.63
C LEU A 305 24.49 0.02 -3.79
N LYS A 306 25.05 0.46 -4.92
CA LYS A 306 25.22 -0.35 -6.12
C LYS A 306 26.59 -1.03 -6.10
N ASP A 307 26.59 -2.36 -6.13
CA ASP A 307 27.78 -3.19 -6.32
C ASP A 307 27.89 -3.54 -7.82
N GLU A 308 28.74 -2.81 -8.54
CA GLU A 308 28.98 -2.98 -9.97
C GLU A 308 29.51 -4.38 -10.32
N ASP A 309 30.26 -5.02 -9.41
CA ASP A 309 30.89 -6.32 -9.65
C ASP A 309 29.86 -7.46 -9.59
N LYS A 310 28.90 -7.36 -8.65
CA LYS A 310 27.84 -8.37 -8.47
C LYS A 310 26.54 -8.05 -9.20
N LYS A 311 26.40 -6.82 -9.73
CA LYS A 311 25.14 -6.26 -10.21
C LYS A 311 24.04 -6.40 -9.16
N GLU A 312 24.39 -6.14 -7.91
CA GLU A 312 23.48 -6.20 -6.77
C GLU A 312 23.31 -4.81 -6.19
N CYS A 313 22.07 -4.47 -5.86
CA CYS A 313 21.75 -3.28 -5.08
C CYS A 313 21.48 -3.71 -3.65
N SER A 314 22.15 -3.06 -2.69
CA SER A 314 21.93 -3.28 -1.26
C SER A 314 21.48 -2.00 -0.59
N ILE A 315 20.58 -2.09 0.38
CA ILE A 315 20.13 -0.93 1.16
C ILE A 315 21.03 -0.81 2.39
N ALA A 316 21.74 0.30 2.51
CA ALA A 316 22.54 0.59 3.68
C ALA A 316 21.79 1.57 4.59
N ILE A 317 21.40 1.08 5.77
CA ILE A 317 20.71 1.87 6.81
C ILE A 317 21.76 2.61 7.63
N ASN A 318 21.68 3.94 7.67
CA ASN A 318 22.61 4.83 8.35
C ASN A 318 24.10 4.42 8.17
N PRO A 319 24.61 4.39 6.93
CA PRO A 319 25.98 3.97 6.67
C PRO A 319 27.00 4.93 7.30
N GLY A 320 28.15 4.39 7.67
CA GLY A 320 29.23 5.16 8.29
C GLY A 320 29.83 6.23 7.35
N PRO A 321 30.69 7.12 7.90
CA PRO A 321 31.20 8.32 7.21
C PRO A 321 32.11 8.05 6.00
N VAL A 322 32.49 6.79 5.78
CA VAL A 322 33.29 6.36 4.62
C VAL A 322 32.42 6.28 3.37
N THR A 323 31.10 6.14 3.53
CA THR A 323 30.18 5.95 2.41
C THR A 323 29.87 7.29 1.76
N VAL A 324 30.09 7.34 0.45
CA VAL A 324 29.92 8.54 -0.38
C VAL A 324 28.73 8.34 -1.30
N ILE A 325 27.94 9.39 -1.51
CA ILE A 325 26.80 9.36 -2.41
C ILE A 325 27.31 9.34 -3.86
N LEU A 326 26.81 8.37 -4.62
CA LEU A 326 27.14 8.19 -6.03
C LEU A 326 26.05 8.80 -6.91
N PRO A 327 26.33 9.02 -8.21
CA PRO A 327 25.29 9.40 -9.15
C PRO A 327 24.16 8.36 -9.16
N GLN A 328 22.93 8.83 -9.27
CA GLN A 328 21.74 7.97 -9.28
C GLN A 328 21.64 7.04 -8.05
N THR A 329 22.03 7.53 -6.87
CA THR A 329 21.75 6.86 -5.60
C THR A 329 20.32 7.16 -5.16
N GLN A 330 19.53 6.12 -4.90
CA GLN A 330 18.22 6.26 -4.27
C GLN A 330 18.37 6.46 -2.76
N GLY A 331 17.69 7.46 -2.21
CA GLY A 331 17.59 7.71 -0.77
C GLY A 331 16.24 7.28 -0.21
N PHE A 332 16.23 6.89 1.06
CA PHE A 332 15.03 6.52 1.82
C PHE A 332 14.79 7.56 2.89
N PHE A 333 13.63 8.22 2.84
CA PHE A 333 13.31 9.39 3.64
C PHE A 333 12.10 9.15 4.54
N ILE A 334 12.06 9.83 5.68
CA ILE A 334 10.82 10.08 6.42
C ILE A 334 10.44 11.55 6.22
N ALA A 335 9.24 11.80 5.70
CA ALA A 335 8.69 13.13 5.43
C ALA A 335 7.16 13.15 5.62
N GLN A 336 6.55 14.34 5.56
CA GLN A 336 5.09 14.49 5.69
C GLN A 336 4.33 14.30 4.38
N SER A 337 4.99 14.50 3.24
CA SER A 337 4.38 14.29 1.93
C SER A 337 5.44 14.00 0.87
N ALA A 338 5.02 13.35 -0.22
CA ALA A 338 5.88 13.08 -1.38
C ALA A 338 6.46 14.36 -2.00
N ASP A 339 5.67 15.44 -2.04
CA ASP A 339 6.08 16.74 -2.59
C ASP A 339 7.26 17.36 -1.85
N GLU A 340 7.42 17.10 -0.55
CA GLU A 340 8.57 17.61 0.21
C GLU A 340 9.87 16.94 -0.22
N VAL A 341 9.80 15.65 -0.54
CA VAL A 341 10.95 14.84 -0.95
C VAL A 341 11.38 15.18 -2.37
N LYS A 342 10.47 15.69 -3.23
CA LYS A 342 10.80 16.12 -4.59
C LYS A 342 11.50 17.47 -4.70
N ARG A 343 11.76 18.16 -3.58
CA ARG A 343 12.25 19.56 -3.57
C ARG A 343 13.74 19.74 -3.90
N PHE A 344 14.55 18.69 -4.04
CA PHE A 344 16.03 18.79 -4.05
C PHE A 344 16.74 18.19 -5.26
#